data_AF-A0A433DLH9-F1
#
_entry.id   AF-A0A433DLH9-F1
#
_cell.length_a   1.000
_cell.length_b   1.000
_cell.length_c   1.000
_cell.angle_alpha   90.00
_cell.angle_beta   90.00
_cell.angle_gamma   90.00
#
_symmetry.space_group_name_H-M   'P 1'
#
loop_
_entity.id
_entity.type
_entity.pdbx_description
1 polymer ?
#
loop_
_entity_poly.entity_id
_entity_poly.type
_entity_poly.pdbx_seq_one_letter_code
_entity_poly.pdbx_strand_id
1 'polypeptide(L)'
;IKPTYNRAYLQQSLPTTKRPYNKVCLQQSLPTTKKVTYIYENFFVFIEKEKRENNFYTMSKPSNVIKFLHIIENLKRTKRTGWVDNGIKGPESIADHMHRMAVMAMLFDNKSLDTSKCVKMAIVHDLAESVVGDITPHMNVSKTEKHKLELDAIESFRTLLGDTPQSREIRNLWQEYEDASTPEALLVKDLDKFEMLVQAVEYEKCECHGFSLCSVYISKDISARIV
;
A
#
# COMPACT_ATOMS: atom_id res chain seq x y z
N ILE A 1 14.03 36.46 7.78
CA ILE A 1 12.56 36.52 7.93
C ILE A 1 12.09 35.13 8.35
N LYS A 2 11.77 34.94 9.64
CA LYS A 2 11.22 33.69 10.21
C LYS A 2 9.71 33.87 10.35
N PRO A 3 8.86 32.88 10.02
CA PRO A 3 7.42 33.01 10.25
C PRO A 3 7.08 32.68 11.71
N THR A 4 6.57 33.68 12.42
CA THR A 4 5.93 33.57 13.73
C THR A 4 4.52 33.00 13.58
N TYR A 5 4.29 31.77 14.04
CA TYR A 5 2.94 31.24 14.20
C TYR A 5 2.34 31.72 15.52
N ASN A 6 1.18 32.36 15.42
CA ASN A 6 0.49 33.07 16.48
C ASN A 6 -0.24 32.07 17.41
N ARG A 7 0.13 32.06 18.70
CA ARG A 7 -0.23 31.07 19.72
C ARG A 7 -1.61 31.32 20.37
N ALA A 8 -2.56 31.91 19.65
CA ALA A 8 -3.76 32.52 20.24
C ALA A 8 -5.10 31.79 19.96
N TYR A 9 -5.11 30.61 19.34
CA TYR A 9 -6.35 29.85 19.05
C TYR A 9 -6.59 28.61 19.94
N LEU A 10 -5.80 28.43 21.00
CA LEU A 10 -5.98 27.35 21.97
C LEU A 10 -6.36 27.90 23.35
N GLN A 11 -7.55 28.48 23.49
CA GLN A 11 -8.23 28.65 24.79
C GLN A 11 -9.64 29.22 24.57
N GLN A 12 -10.59 28.35 24.22
CA GLN A 12 -11.99 28.58 24.55
C GLN A 12 -12.52 27.38 25.31
N SER A 13 -12.87 27.64 26.56
CA SER A 13 -13.39 26.73 27.56
C SER A 13 -14.77 26.17 27.17
N LEU A 14 -14.87 24.86 27.00
CA LEU A 14 -16.15 24.15 26.84
C LEU A 14 -16.76 23.81 28.23
N PRO A 15 -18.10 23.80 28.38
CA PRO A 15 -18.76 23.62 29.67
C PRO A 15 -18.58 22.21 30.25
N THR A 16 -18.30 22.13 31.55
CA THR A 16 -18.12 20.91 32.34
C THR A 16 -19.46 20.28 32.72
N THR A 17 -20.04 19.48 31.81
CA THR A 17 -21.02 18.45 32.22
C THR A 17 -20.34 17.10 32.26
N LYS A 18 -19.95 16.66 33.46
CA LYS A 18 -19.48 15.30 33.74
C LYS A 18 -20.61 14.31 33.43
N ARG A 19 -20.55 13.62 32.28
CA ARG A 19 -21.30 12.36 32.10
C ARG A 19 -20.59 11.27 32.90
N PRO A 20 -21.28 10.51 33.76
CA PRO A 20 -20.65 9.43 34.50
C PRO A 20 -20.38 8.27 33.52
N TYR A 21 -19.13 8.10 33.12
CA TYR A 21 -18.66 6.84 32.56
C TYR A 21 -18.54 5.84 33.73
N ASN A 22 -19.57 5.05 33.95
CA ASN A 22 -19.41 3.80 34.68
C ASN A 22 -20.34 2.71 34.13
N LYS A 23 -19.67 1.60 33.76
CA LYS A 23 -20.16 0.22 33.72
C LYS A 23 -21.28 -0.09 32.70
N VAL A 24 -20.91 -0.69 31.58
CA VAL A 24 -20.73 -2.14 31.38
C VAL A 24 -20.61 -2.34 29.88
N CYS A 25 -19.41 -2.56 29.37
CA CYS A 25 -19.27 -3.41 28.20
C CYS A 25 -18.37 -4.55 28.64
N LEU A 26 -18.97 -5.53 29.30
CA LEU A 26 -18.54 -6.91 29.12
C LEU A 26 -18.75 -7.17 27.62
N GLN A 27 -17.81 -6.74 26.78
CA GLN A 27 -17.64 -7.34 25.47
C GLN A 27 -17.21 -8.76 25.78
N GLN A 28 -18.19 -9.64 25.93
CA GLN A 28 -17.97 -11.05 25.69
C GLN A 28 -17.40 -11.10 24.28
N SER A 29 -16.07 -11.18 24.19
CA SER A 29 -15.39 -11.30 22.93
C SER A 29 -15.98 -12.52 22.27
N LEU A 30 -16.73 -12.32 21.18
CA LEU A 30 -17.23 -13.43 20.41
C LEU A 30 -16.04 -14.34 20.08
N PRO A 31 -16.18 -15.68 20.25
CA PRO A 31 -15.16 -16.62 19.82
C PRO A 31 -14.71 -16.26 18.41
N THR A 32 -13.43 -16.38 18.10
CA THR A 32 -12.85 -15.99 16.80
C THR A 32 -13.68 -16.52 15.63
N THR A 33 -14.21 -17.74 15.75
CA THR A 33 -15.14 -18.36 14.80
C THR A 33 -16.41 -17.53 14.54
N LYS A 34 -17.08 -17.01 15.57
CA LYS A 34 -18.29 -16.17 15.42
C LYS A 34 -17.97 -14.80 14.80
N LYS A 35 -16.81 -14.21 15.10
CA LYS A 35 -16.37 -12.94 14.48
C LYS A 35 -16.09 -13.10 12.99
N VAL A 36 -15.43 -14.20 12.64
CA VAL A 36 -15.13 -14.57 11.25
C VAL A 36 -16.44 -14.74 10.47
N THR A 37 -17.39 -15.53 11.00
CA THR A 37 -18.72 -15.70 10.38
C THR A 37 -19.44 -14.37 10.15
N TYR A 38 -19.42 -13.45 11.12
CA TYR A 38 -20.05 -12.13 10.97
C TYR A 38 -19.46 -11.30 9.82
N ILE A 39 -18.13 -11.30 9.66
CA ILE A 39 -17.47 -10.56 8.56
C ILE A 39 -17.90 -11.16 7.21
N TYR A 40 -17.89 -12.49 7.08
CA TYR A 40 -18.34 -13.17 5.87
C TYR A 40 -19.81 -12.89 5.55
N GLU A 41 -20.69 -12.93 6.55
CA GLU A 41 -22.13 -12.67 6.38
C GLU A 41 -22.41 -11.22 5.96
N ASN A 42 -21.77 -10.22 6.59
CA ASN A 42 -22.00 -8.81 6.26
C ASN A 42 -21.42 -8.42 4.90
N PHE A 43 -20.24 -8.93 4.56
CA PHE A 43 -19.67 -8.72 3.23
C PHE A 43 -20.54 -9.38 2.15
N PHE A 44 -21.06 -10.59 2.42
CA PHE A 44 -21.97 -11.29 1.51
C PHE A 44 -23.28 -10.52 1.30
N VAL A 45 -23.89 -9.99 2.37
CA VAL A 45 -25.11 -9.16 2.27
C VAL A 45 -24.86 -7.90 1.45
N PHE A 46 -23.73 -7.22 1.65
CA PHE A 46 -23.34 -6.04 0.86
C PHE A 46 -23.23 -6.39 -0.64
N ILE A 47 -22.52 -7.47 -0.95
CA ILE A 47 -22.35 -7.94 -2.33
C ILE A 47 -23.67 -8.34 -2.99
N GLU A 48 -24.53 -9.09 -2.29
CA GLU A 48 -25.82 -9.53 -2.85
C GLU A 48 -26.76 -8.35 -3.10
N LYS A 49 -26.68 -7.29 -2.29
CA LYS A 49 -27.42 -6.05 -2.53
C LYS A 49 -26.95 -5.38 -3.83
N GLU A 50 -25.64 -5.19 -3.98
CA GLU A 50 -25.04 -4.59 -5.19
C GLU A 50 -25.33 -5.39 -6.46
N LYS A 51 -25.25 -6.73 -6.40
CA LYS A 51 -25.57 -7.60 -7.56
C LYS A 51 -26.99 -7.43 -8.05
N ARG A 52 -27.96 -7.32 -7.13
CA ARG A 52 -29.39 -7.16 -7.46
C ARG A 52 -29.68 -5.79 -8.08
N GLU A 53 -28.94 -4.76 -7.68
CA GLU A 53 -29.12 -3.40 -8.17
C GLU A 53 -28.42 -3.18 -9.52
N ASN A 54 -27.30 -3.86 -9.80
CA ASN A 54 -26.43 -3.56 -10.95
C ASN A 54 -26.20 -4.70 -11.97
N ASN A 55 -26.91 -5.84 -11.85
CA ASN A 55 -26.85 -6.99 -12.78
C ASN A 55 -25.42 -7.55 -13.04
N PHE A 56 -24.54 -7.47 -12.04
CA PHE A 56 -23.13 -7.91 -12.11
C PHE A 56 -23.00 -9.42 -11.85
N TYR A 57 -22.70 -10.22 -12.88
CA TYR A 57 -22.61 -11.68 -12.76
C TYR A 57 -21.18 -12.24 -12.61
N THR A 58 -20.13 -11.45 -12.84
CA THR A 58 -18.74 -11.95 -12.99
C THR A 58 -17.80 -11.54 -11.86
N MET A 59 -18.28 -11.53 -10.62
CA MET A 59 -17.44 -11.23 -9.46
C MET A 59 -16.96 -12.50 -8.76
N SER A 60 -15.74 -12.44 -8.22
CA SER A 60 -15.14 -13.48 -7.40
C SER A 60 -16.06 -13.89 -6.25
N LYS A 61 -16.00 -15.18 -5.86
CA LYS A 61 -16.73 -15.66 -4.68
C LYS A 61 -16.36 -14.80 -3.47
N PRO A 62 -17.32 -14.29 -2.67
CA PRO A 62 -17.01 -13.44 -1.52
C PRO A 62 -16.00 -14.06 -0.56
N SER A 63 -16.06 -15.37 -0.34
CA SER A 63 -15.10 -16.11 0.46
C SER A 63 -13.66 -15.99 -0.04
N ASN A 64 -13.48 -15.96 -1.36
CA ASN A 64 -12.16 -15.85 -1.99
C ASN A 64 -11.65 -14.41 -1.93
N VAL A 65 -12.54 -13.42 -2.07
CA VAL A 65 -12.18 -12.01 -1.86
C VAL A 65 -11.68 -11.80 -0.44
N ILE A 66 -12.36 -12.33 0.58
CA ILE A 66 -11.90 -12.21 1.97
C ILE A 66 -10.56 -12.91 2.18
N LYS A 67 -10.34 -14.10 1.59
CA LYS A 67 -9.02 -14.77 1.62
C LYS A 67 -7.93 -13.89 1.00
N PHE A 68 -8.21 -13.29 -0.15
CA PHE A 68 -7.29 -12.35 -0.80
C PHE A 68 -7.01 -11.14 0.11
N LEU A 69 -8.03 -10.55 0.73
CA LEU A 69 -7.88 -9.45 1.68
C LEU A 69 -7.02 -9.83 2.90
N HIS A 70 -7.12 -11.08 3.38
CA HIS A 70 -6.25 -11.58 4.44
C HIS A 70 -4.80 -11.76 4.00
N ILE A 71 -4.54 -12.11 2.73
CA ILE A 71 -3.18 -12.22 2.21
C ILE A 71 -2.54 -10.84 2.11
N ILE A 72 -3.23 -9.88 1.49
CA ILE A 72 -2.67 -8.52 1.28
C ILE A 72 -2.55 -7.72 2.60
N GLU A 73 -3.15 -8.18 3.69
CA GLU A 73 -2.92 -7.62 5.03
C GLU A 73 -1.43 -7.66 5.43
N ASN A 74 -0.68 -8.63 4.91
CA ASN A 74 0.76 -8.72 5.12
C ASN A 74 1.48 -7.44 4.69
N LEU A 75 1.00 -6.69 3.70
CA LEU A 75 1.61 -5.42 3.26
C LEU A 75 1.60 -4.34 4.35
N LYS A 76 0.66 -4.41 5.29
CA LYS A 76 0.59 -3.51 6.46
C LYS A 76 1.59 -3.90 7.54
N ARG A 77 2.01 -5.16 7.56
CA ARG A 77 2.86 -5.76 8.59
C ARG A 77 4.31 -5.83 8.16
N THR A 78 4.56 -6.03 6.88
CA THR A 78 5.89 -6.05 6.30
C THR A 78 6.42 -4.62 6.22
N LYS A 79 7.51 -4.39 6.94
CA LYS A 79 8.25 -3.13 6.93
C LYS A 79 9.20 -3.12 5.75
N ARG A 80 9.36 -1.95 5.10
CA ARG A 80 10.27 -1.87 3.96
C ARG A 80 11.70 -2.20 4.40
N THR A 81 12.23 -3.27 3.84
CA THR A 81 13.49 -3.91 4.23
C THR A 81 14.65 -2.94 4.11
N GLY A 82 14.64 -2.06 3.09
CA GLY A 82 15.67 -1.02 2.94
C GLY A 82 15.82 -0.12 4.17
N TRP A 83 14.73 0.28 4.83
CA TRP A 83 14.80 1.11 6.05
C TRP A 83 15.22 0.28 7.27
N VAL A 84 14.74 -0.96 7.37
CA VAL A 84 15.09 -1.90 8.45
C VAL A 84 16.60 -2.16 8.44
N ASP A 85 17.17 -2.45 7.27
CA ASP A 85 18.60 -2.71 7.09
C ASP A 85 19.47 -1.50 7.43
N ASN A 86 18.93 -0.28 7.29
CA ASN A 86 19.59 0.97 7.66
C ASN A 86 19.29 1.40 9.12
N GLY A 87 18.66 0.54 9.92
CA GLY A 87 18.48 0.76 11.36
C GLY A 87 17.39 1.76 11.75
N ILE A 88 16.53 2.16 10.82
CA ILE A 88 15.40 3.05 11.11
C ILE A 88 14.43 2.39 12.09
N LYS A 89 14.02 3.11 13.13
CA LYS A 89 13.11 2.57 14.15
C LYS A 89 11.66 2.80 13.76
N GLY A 90 10.89 1.71 13.72
CA GLY A 90 9.48 1.77 13.34
C GLY A 90 9.24 2.32 11.94
N PRO A 91 9.95 1.82 10.91
CA PRO A 91 9.81 2.32 9.55
C PRO A 91 8.41 2.06 8.99
N GLU A 92 8.10 2.72 7.90
CA GLU A 92 6.88 2.53 7.11
C GLU A 92 6.71 1.07 6.66
N SER A 93 5.46 0.66 6.49
CA SER A 93 5.09 -0.59 5.82
C SER A 93 5.03 -0.40 4.30
N ILE A 94 5.02 -1.50 3.55
CA ILE A 94 4.80 -1.46 2.08
C ILE A 94 3.46 -0.79 1.74
N ALA A 95 2.43 -1.03 2.55
CA ALA A 95 1.12 -0.38 2.38
C ALA A 95 1.17 1.15 2.57
N ASP A 96 2.01 1.66 3.48
CA ASP A 96 2.19 3.10 3.68
C ASP A 96 2.82 3.76 2.45
N HIS A 97 3.85 3.11 1.90
CA HIS A 97 4.55 3.51 0.68
C HIS A 97 3.60 3.58 -0.52
N MET A 98 2.90 2.48 -0.83
CA MET A 98 1.93 2.43 -1.94
C MET A 98 0.80 3.46 -1.79
N HIS A 99 0.34 3.69 -0.56
CA HIS A 99 -0.68 4.71 -0.28
C HIS A 99 -0.16 6.11 -0.65
N ARG A 100 1.04 6.49 -0.20
CA ARG A 100 1.58 7.82 -0.51
C ARG A 100 1.89 7.97 -2.01
N MET A 101 2.35 6.91 -2.68
CA MET A 101 2.48 6.91 -4.14
C MET A 101 1.15 7.15 -4.86
N ALA A 102 0.06 6.51 -4.42
CA ALA A 102 -1.26 6.72 -4.99
C ALA A 102 -1.72 8.18 -4.84
N VAL A 103 -1.48 8.79 -3.67
CA VAL A 103 -1.73 10.22 -3.46
C VAL A 103 -0.85 11.08 -4.38
N MET A 104 0.43 10.75 -4.53
CA MET A 104 1.32 11.46 -5.44
C MET A 104 0.86 11.38 -6.90
N ALA A 105 0.39 10.23 -7.36
CA ALA A 105 -0.16 10.06 -8.70
C ALA A 105 -1.35 11.00 -8.96
N MET A 106 -2.19 11.26 -7.96
CA MET A 106 -3.30 12.22 -8.05
C MET A 106 -2.84 13.68 -8.18
N LEU A 107 -1.62 14.01 -7.75
CA LEU A 107 -1.07 15.37 -7.82
C LEU A 107 -0.46 15.70 -9.19
N PHE A 108 -0.26 14.69 -10.05
CA PHE A 108 0.23 14.90 -11.42
C PHE A 108 -0.94 15.24 -12.36
N ASP A 109 -1.10 16.53 -12.65
CA ASP A 109 -2.02 17.03 -13.67
C ASP A 109 -1.37 17.01 -15.05
N ASN A 110 -1.29 15.81 -15.65
CA ASN A 110 -0.88 15.65 -17.04
C ASN A 110 -2.03 15.04 -17.85
N LYS A 111 -2.65 15.85 -18.71
CA LYS A 111 -3.78 15.46 -19.55
C LYS A 111 -3.48 14.34 -20.56
N SER A 112 -2.20 14.01 -20.79
CA SER A 112 -1.81 12.90 -21.64
C SER A 112 -1.73 11.55 -20.91
N LEU A 113 -1.95 11.52 -19.60
CA LEU A 113 -1.87 10.32 -18.77
C LEU A 113 -3.24 9.98 -18.19
N ASP A 114 -3.54 8.69 -18.08
CA ASP A 114 -4.68 8.23 -17.27
C ASP A 114 -4.29 8.20 -15.78
N THR A 115 -4.59 9.28 -15.06
CA THR A 115 -4.35 9.37 -13.60
C THR A 115 -5.01 8.24 -12.82
N SER A 116 -6.20 7.79 -13.21
CA SER A 116 -6.89 6.69 -12.54
C SER A 116 -6.11 5.39 -12.69
N LYS A 117 -5.54 5.14 -13.88
CA LYS A 117 -4.64 4.03 -14.12
C LYS A 117 -3.35 4.13 -13.29
N CYS A 118 -2.72 5.31 -13.23
CA CYS A 118 -1.54 5.53 -12.38
C CYS A 118 -1.83 5.21 -10.90
N VAL A 119 -2.96 5.68 -10.36
CA VAL A 119 -3.38 5.40 -8.98
C VAL A 119 -3.58 3.91 -8.76
N LYS A 120 -4.30 3.22 -9.66
CA LYS A 120 -4.50 1.78 -9.56
C LYS A 120 -3.18 1.02 -9.62
N MET A 121 -2.29 1.40 -10.54
CA MET A 121 -0.97 0.80 -10.70
C MET A 121 -0.12 0.98 -9.43
N ALA A 122 -0.09 2.18 -8.85
CA ALA A 122 0.62 2.45 -7.60
C ALA A 122 0.13 1.56 -6.44
N ILE A 123 -1.17 1.24 -6.38
CA ILE A 123 -1.75 0.39 -5.33
C ILE A 123 -1.45 -1.11 -5.55
N VAL A 124 -1.11 -1.53 -6.77
CA VAL A 124 -0.91 -2.97 -7.09
C VAL A 124 0.55 -3.36 -7.36
N HIS A 125 1.45 -2.40 -7.58
CA HIS A 125 2.79 -2.72 -8.06
C HIS A 125 3.60 -3.62 -7.10
N ASP A 126 3.51 -3.38 -5.79
CA ASP A 126 4.14 -4.20 -4.74
C ASP A 126 3.18 -5.23 -4.12
N LEU A 127 2.02 -5.50 -4.76
CA LEU A 127 1.02 -6.42 -4.21
C LEU A 127 1.58 -7.85 -4.02
N ALA A 128 2.52 -8.26 -4.87
CA ALA A 128 3.20 -9.55 -4.80
C ALA A 128 4.00 -9.72 -3.49
N GLU A 129 4.52 -8.63 -2.93
CA GLU A 129 5.32 -8.64 -1.69
C GLU A 129 4.50 -9.07 -0.46
N SER A 130 3.17 -9.09 -0.57
CA SER A 130 2.30 -9.70 0.45
C SER A 130 2.53 -11.21 0.62
N VAL A 131 3.13 -11.84 -0.37
CA VAL A 131 3.49 -13.27 -0.38
C VAL A 131 5.01 -13.45 -0.33
N VAL A 132 5.75 -12.71 -1.16
CA VAL A 132 7.21 -12.93 -1.32
C VAL A 132 8.07 -12.13 -0.34
N GLY A 133 7.52 -11.10 0.30
CA GLY A 133 8.26 -10.12 1.11
C GLY A 133 8.94 -9.04 0.27
N ASP A 134 9.44 -7.99 0.92
CA ASP A 134 10.21 -6.92 0.27
C ASP A 134 11.64 -7.38 -0.01
N ILE A 135 11.87 -7.89 -1.24
CA ILE A 135 13.15 -8.42 -1.70
C ILE A 135 14.05 -7.27 -2.15
N THR A 136 15.10 -6.99 -1.37
CA THR A 136 16.05 -5.92 -1.69
C THR A 136 17.28 -6.41 -2.47
N PRO A 137 18.03 -5.51 -3.13
CA PRO A 137 19.29 -5.86 -3.80
C PRO A 137 20.34 -6.52 -2.88
N HIS A 138 20.23 -6.35 -1.56
CA HIS A 138 21.15 -6.94 -0.59
C HIS A 138 20.91 -8.44 -0.34
N MET A 139 19.77 -8.98 -0.76
CA MET A 139 19.38 -10.38 -0.53
C MET A 139 19.92 -11.36 -1.59
N ASN A 140 20.75 -10.90 -2.53
CA ASN A 140 21.37 -11.71 -3.59
C ASN A 140 20.40 -12.55 -4.45
N VAL A 141 19.13 -12.12 -4.55
CA VAL A 141 18.14 -12.71 -5.45
C VAL A 141 18.32 -12.08 -6.84
N SER A 142 18.46 -12.91 -7.88
CA SER A 142 18.58 -12.40 -9.25
C SER A 142 17.28 -11.70 -9.70
N LYS A 143 17.38 -10.73 -10.62
CA LYS A 143 16.19 -10.06 -11.17
C LYS A 143 15.18 -11.06 -11.76
N THR A 144 15.67 -12.07 -12.47
CA THR A 144 14.83 -13.11 -13.08
C THR A 144 14.11 -13.94 -12.03
N GLU A 145 14.79 -14.31 -10.94
CA GLU A 145 14.17 -15.07 -9.85
C GLU A 145 13.17 -14.22 -9.07
N LYS A 146 13.50 -12.96 -8.76
CA LYS A 146 12.56 -12.01 -8.14
C LYS A 146 11.29 -11.90 -8.98
N HIS A 147 11.43 -11.61 -10.28
CA HIS A 147 10.29 -11.47 -11.18
C HIS A 147 9.44 -12.74 -11.23
N LYS A 148 10.07 -13.92 -11.27
CA LYS A 148 9.35 -15.20 -11.26
C LYS A 148 8.56 -15.40 -9.97
N LEU A 149 9.16 -15.18 -8.81
CA LEU A 149 8.50 -15.30 -7.51
C LEU A 149 7.29 -14.36 -7.40
N GLU A 150 7.45 -13.12 -7.86
CA GLU A 150 6.39 -12.12 -7.84
C GLU A 150 5.27 -12.44 -8.84
N LEU A 151 5.63 -12.89 -10.04
CA LEU A 151 4.66 -13.36 -11.04
C LEU A 151 3.85 -14.55 -10.51
N ASP A 152 4.50 -15.53 -9.89
CA ASP A 152 3.82 -16.68 -9.28
C ASP A 152 2.84 -16.23 -8.18
N ALA A 153 3.21 -15.22 -7.38
CA ALA A 153 2.32 -14.63 -6.38
C ALA A 153 1.10 -13.94 -7.02
N ILE A 154 1.30 -13.13 -8.06
CA ILE A 154 0.21 -12.45 -8.78
C ILE A 154 -0.72 -13.44 -9.48
N GLU A 155 -0.18 -14.49 -10.10
CA GLU A 155 -0.97 -15.56 -10.72
C GLU A 155 -1.76 -16.37 -9.67
N SER A 156 -1.24 -16.51 -8.45
CA SER A 156 -1.98 -17.09 -7.33
C SER A 156 -3.21 -16.24 -6.95
N PHE A 157 -3.11 -14.91 -7.00
CA PHE A 157 -4.26 -14.02 -6.77
C PHE A 157 -5.30 -14.15 -7.86
N ARG A 158 -4.88 -14.23 -9.13
CA ARG A 158 -5.78 -14.46 -10.25
C ARG A 158 -6.52 -15.79 -10.10
N THR A 159 -5.83 -16.84 -9.69
CA THR A 159 -6.43 -18.15 -9.42
C THR A 159 -7.43 -18.08 -8.26
N LEU A 160 -7.06 -17.43 -7.16
CA LEU A 160 -7.90 -17.28 -5.97
C LEU A 160 -9.18 -16.49 -6.29
N LEU A 161 -9.04 -15.35 -6.97
CA LEU A 161 -10.15 -14.48 -7.36
C LEU A 161 -10.96 -15.05 -8.54
N GLY A 162 -10.43 -16.04 -9.26
CA GLY A 162 -11.00 -16.55 -10.51
C GLY A 162 -10.72 -15.63 -11.69
N ASP A 163 -11.05 -16.06 -12.91
CA ASP A 163 -10.80 -15.31 -14.15
C ASP A 163 -11.86 -14.22 -14.40
N THR A 164 -11.88 -13.23 -13.51
CA THR A 164 -12.76 -12.06 -13.55
C THR A 164 -12.09 -10.89 -14.26
N PRO A 165 -12.85 -9.91 -14.78
CA PRO A 165 -12.25 -8.68 -15.31
C PRO A 165 -11.33 -7.97 -14.31
N GLN A 166 -11.68 -7.96 -13.02
CA GLN A 166 -10.94 -7.29 -11.96
C GLN A 166 -9.61 -7.98 -11.65
N SER A 167 -9.61 -9.33 -11.57
CA SER A 167 -8.37 -10.08 -11.35
C SER A 167 -7.40 -9.98 -12.54
N ARG A 168 -7.93 -9.93 -13.77
CA ARG A 168 -7.13 -9.63 -14.97
C ARG A 168 -6.57 -8.21 -14.94
N GLU A 169 -7.36 -7.22 -14.54
CA GLU A 169 -6.90 -5.84 -14.40
C GLU A 169 -5.72 -5.73 -13.42
N ILE A 170 -5.81 -6.32 -12.23
CA ILE A 170 -4.73 -6.35 -11.25
C ILE A 170 -3.45 -6.95 -11.85
N ARG A 171 -3.56 -8.14 -12.47
CA ARG A 171 -2.42 -8.82 -13.09
C ARG A 171 -1.80 -8.01 -14.23
N ASN A 172 -2.63 -7.39 -15.06
CA ASN A 172 -2.16 -6.60 -16.20
C ASN A 172 -1.49 -5.31 -15.75
N LEU A 173 -2.02 -4.61 -14.76
CA LEU A 173 -1.40 -3.41 -14.18
C LEU A 173 -0.04 -3.74 -13.55
N TRP A 174 0.06 -4.85 -12.81
CA TRP A 174 1.32 -5.31 -12.25
C TRP A 174 2.35 -5.61 -13.34
N GLN A 175 1.97 -6.37 -14.37
CA GLN A 175 2.87 -6.67 -15.49
C GLN A 175 3.29 -5.40 -16.24
N GLU A 176 2.36 -4.47 -16.48
CA GLU A 176 2.65 -3.23 -17.18
C GLU A 176 3.67 -2.37 -16.43
N TYR A 177 3.56 -2.31 -15.10
CA TYR A 177 4.55 -1.69 -14.23
C TYR A 177 5.92 -2.35 -14.34
N GLU A 178 5.97 -3.68 -14.26
CA GLU A 178 7.21 -4.45 -14.34
C GLU A 178 7.91 -4.30 -15.70
N ASP A 179 7.14 -4.30 -16.79
CA ASP A 179 7.63 -4.13 -18.15
C ASP A 179 8.00 -2.67 -18.46
N ALA A 180 7.59 -1.71 -17.62
CA ALA A 180 7.73 -0.27 -17.82
C ALA A 180 7.27 0.18 -19.23
N SER A 181 6.18 -0.42 -19.72
CA SER A 181 5.82 -0.40 -21.14
C SER A 181 4.96 0.79 -21.58
N THR A 182 4.46 1.60 -20.64
CA THR A 182 3.57 2.73 -20.91
C THR A 182 4.05 4.01 -20.22
N PRO A 183 3.61 5.20 -20.68
CA PRO A 183 3.85 6.46 -19.99
C PRO A 183 3.37 6.46 -18.53
N GLU A 184 2.24 5.81 -18.24
CA GLU A 184 1.73 5.64 -16.88
C GLU A 184 2.69 4.78 -16.03
N ALA A 185 3.17 3.65 -16.57
CA ALA A 185 4.13 2.79 -15.86
C ALA A 185 5.46 3.50 -15.58
N LEU A 186 5.96 4.26 -16.55
CA LEU A 186 7.17 5.06 -16.38
C LEU A 186 6.97 6.12 -15.29
N LEU A 187 5.84 6.84 -15.29
CA LEU A 187 5.52 7.78 -14.23
C LEU A 187 5.49 7.07 -12.87
N VAL A 188 4.79 5.94 -12.73
CA VAL A 188 4.68 5.23 -11.45
C VAL A 188 6.04 4.72 -10.96
N LYS A 189 6.95 4.29 -11.85
CA LYS A 189 8.35 3.95 -11.50
C LYS A 189 9.12 5.17 -11.00
N ASP A 190 8.91 6.35 -11.59
CA ASP A 190 9.52 7.59 -11.12
C ASP A 190 8.93 8.01 -9.76
N LEU A 191 7.63 7.82 -9.55
CA LEU A 191 6.97 8.08 -8.27
C LEU A 191 7.48 7.16 -7.16
N ASP A 192 7.69 5.87 -7.42
CA ASP A 192 8.26 4.91 -6.45
C ASP A 192 9.60 5.40 -5.91
N LYS A 193 10.50 5.76 -6.83
CA LYS A 193 11.81 6.33 -6.48
C LYS A 193 11.68 7.66 -5.73
N PHE A 194 10.84 8.57 -6.22
CA PHE A 194 10.69 9.89 -5.63
C PHE A 194 10.12 9.82 -4.21
N GLU A 195 9.14 8.95 -3.99
CA GLU A 195 8.54 8.70 -2.69
C GLU A 195 9.58 8.21 -1.69
N MET A 196 10.41 7.24 -2.08
CA MET A 196 11.51 6.71 -1.27
C MET A 196 12.52 7.82 -0.90
N LEU A 197 12.86 8.72 -1.83
CA LEU A 197 13.76 9.84 -1.58
C LEU A 197 13.16 10.85 -0.60
N VAL A 198 11.87 11.17 -0.73
CA VAL A 198 11.17 12.04 0.21
C VAL A 198 11.16 11.41 1.60
N GLN A 199 10.88 10.11 1.69
CA GLN A 199 10.89 9.37 2.95
C GLN A 199 12.26 9.36 3.62
N ALA A 200 13.35 9.23 2.83
CA ALA A 200 14.72 9.32 3.35
C ALA A 200 14.96 10.66 4.05
N VAL A 201 14.59 11.78 3.42
CA VAL A 201 14.74 13.12 4.00
C VAL A 201 13.94 13.25 5.30
N GLU A 202 12.75 12.65 5.37
CA GLU A 202 11.91 12.69 6.57
C GLU A 202 12.54 11.90 7.74
N TYR A 203 13.10 10.72 7.47
CA TYR A 203 13.80 9.95 8.50
C TYR A 203 15.07 10.65 8.98
N GLU A 204 15.85 11.28 8.10
CA GLU A 204 17.04 12.08 8.48
C GLU A 204 16.69 13.26 9.39
N LYS A 205 15.53 13.90 9.18
CA LYS A 205 15.09 15.03 10.02
C LYS A 205 14.62 14.57 11.40
N CYS A 206 13.90 13.45 11.45
CA CYS A 206 13.28 12.94 12.67
C CYS A 206 14.27 12.20 13.57
N GLU A 207 15.25 11.54 12.98
CA GLU A 207 16.25 10.77 13.70
C GLU A 207 17.62 11.37 13.40
N CYS A 208 18.30 11.94 14.41
CA CYS A 208 19.65 12.50 14.29
C CYS A 208 20.68 11.41 13.95
N HIS A 209 20.68 10.91 12.71
CA HIS A 209 21.62 9.94 12.21
C HIS A 209 22.89 10.65 11.74
N GLY A 210 24.07 10.13 12.11
CA GLY A 210 25.37 10.65 11.67
C GLY A 210 25.70 10.37 10.20
N PHE A 211 24.71 10.00 9.38
CA PHE A 211 24.87 9.58 7.99
C PHE A 211 23.68 10.03 7.14
N SER A 212 23.95 10.42 5.90
CA SER A 212 22.94 10.90 4.94
C SER A 212 22.36 9.70 4.16
N LEU A 213 21.16 9.25 4.56
CA LEU A 213 20.34 8.26 3.83
C LEU A 213 20.08 8.71 2.40
N CYS A 214 19.77 9.98 2.18
CA CYS A 214 19.58 10.55 0.85
C CYS A 214 20.82 10.33 -0.02
N SER A 215 22.02 10.50 0.51
CA SER A 215 23.26 10.25 -0.25
C SER A 215 23.43 8.76 -0.63
N VAL A 216 22.94 7.82 0.18
CA VAL A 216 22.93 6.39 -0.16
C VAL A 216 22.01 6.11 -1.34
N TYR A 217 20.79 6.65 -1.31
CA TYR A 217 19.80 6.36 -2.34
C TYR A 217 20.07 7.15 -3.63
N ILE A 218 20.54 8.39 -3.54
CA ILE A 218 20.93 9.22 -4.70
C ILE A 218 22.18 8.66 -5.40
N SER A 219 23.21 8.23 -4.66
CA SER A 219 24.41 7.66 -5.28
C SER A 219 24.11 6.34 -6.02
N LYS A 220 23.17 5.54 -5.51
CA LYS A 220 22.70 4.31 -6.17
C LYS A 220 21.89 4.61 -7.44
N ASP A 221 21.04 5.65 -7.48
CA ASP A 221 20.24 5.99 -8.67
C ASP A 221 21.08 6.62 -9.80
N ILE A 222 22.13 7.40 -9.50
CA ILE A 222 23.08 7.89 -10.52
C ILE A 222 23.79 6.72 -11.20
N SER A 223 24.14 5.66 -10.45
CA SER A 223 24.77 4.48 -11.04
C SER A 223 23.83 3.67 -11.96
N ALA A 224 22.52 3.66 -11.66
CA ALA A 224 21.51 2.95 -12.44
C ALA A 224 21.07 3.69 -13.71
N ARG A 225 21.33 4.99 -13.85
CA ARG A 225 21.08 5.78 -15.08
C ARG A 225 22.27 5.79 -16.06
N ILE A 226 23.41 5.19 -15.69
CA ILE A 226 24.65 5.16 -16.50
C ILE A 226 24.89 3.78 -17.16
N VAL A 227 24.00 2.80 -16.99
CA VAL A 227 24.07 1.48 -17.66
C VAL A 227 22.90 1.26 -18.59
#